data_AF-A0A1J5WFE0-F1
#
_entry.id   AF-A0A1J5WFE0-F1
#
_cell.length_a   1.000
_cell.length_b   1.000
_cell.length_c   1.000
_cell.angle_alpha   90.00
_cell.angle_beta   90.00
_cell.angle_gamma   90.00
#
_symmetry.space_group_name_H-M   'P 1'
#
loop_
_entity.id
_entity.type
_entity.pdbx_description
1 polymer ?
#
loop_
_entity_poly.entity_id
_entity_poly.type
_entity_poly.pdbx_seq_one_letter_code
_entity_poly.pdbx_strand_id
1 'polypeptide(L)'
;MNHEDSEVGTLMLSASEEEHVAAVLAQEQLFCAGRVKNMVLKDYTVNILPMLRIHKDCEFESLVVAASKEEHITEMLSQDQKFCVGGVNGMVLEEYAVFVFLK
;
A
#
# COMPACT_ATOMS: atom_id res chain seq x y z
N MET A 1 14.95 25.55 11.22
CA MET A 1 14.98 24.07 11.21
C MET A 1 14.16 23.65 10.02
N ASN A 2 14.81 23.19 8.95
CA ASN A 2 14.13 22.77 7.73
C ASN A 2 13.69 21.32 7.94
N HIS A 3 12.39 21.07 8.04
CA HIS A 3 11.78 19.75 8.24
C HIS A 3 11.68 18.95 6.93
N GLU A 4 12.61 19.14 5.98
CA GLU A 4 12.47 18.56 4.63
C GLU A 4 12.99 17.12 4.51
N ASP A 5 13.86 16.65 5.41
CA ASP A 5 14.51 15.34 5.29
C ASP A 5 14.04 14.31 6.33
N SER A 6 12.75 14.29 6.67
CA SER A 6 12.22 13.20 7.50
C SER A 6 11.93 11.98 6.62
N GLU A 7 12.92 11.08 6.53
CA GLU A 7 12.77 9.72 5.98
C GLU A 7 12.09 8.80 7.01
N VAL A 8 11.12 8.01 6.56
CA VAL A 8 10.50 6.94 7.32
C VAL A 8 11.19 5.63 6.94
N GLY A 9 11.84 4.97 7.89
CA GLY A 9 12.48 3.67 7.63
C GLY A 9 11.45 2.60 7.25
N THR A 10 10.47 2.37 8.12
CA THR A 10 9.43 1.35 7.90
C THR A 10 8.05 1.91 8.23
N LEU A 11 7.10 1.74 7.30
CA LEU A 11 5.68 1.99 7.53
C LEU A 11 4.94 0.65 7.54
N MET A 12 4.35 0.29 8.68
CA MET A 12 3.53 -0.91 8.81
C MET A 12 2.10 -0.51 9.16
N LEU A 13 1.15 -0.97 8.34
CA LEU A 13 -0.28 -0.73 8.50
C LEU A 13 -1.01 -2.07 8.56
N SER A 14 -1.99 -2.17 9.47
CA SER A 14 -2.82 -3.37 9.66
C SER A 14 -4.21 -2.94 10.08
N ALA A 15 -5.23 -3.53 9.48
CA ALA A 15 -6.61 -3.27 9.83
C ALA A 15 -7.41 -4.55 9.67
N SER A 16 -8.01 -5.02 10.76
CA SER A 16 -8.84 -6.24 10.77
C SER A 16 -10.29 -5.99 10.31
N GLU A 17 -10.67 -4.74 10.10
CA GLU A 17 -12.03 -4.34 9.73
C GLU A 17 -12.00 -3.24 8.66
N GLU A 18 -12.96 -3.30 7.73
CA GLU A 18 -13.08 -2.38 6.61
C GLU A 18 -13.29 -0.92 7.06
N GLU A 19 -14.07 -0.71 8.12
CA GLU A 19 -14.40 0.62 8.64
C GLU A 19 -13.16 1.41 9.08
N HIS A 20 -12.10 0.73 9.50
CA HIS A 20 -10.83 1.35 9.90
C HIS A 20 -10.09 1.99 8.71
N VAL A 21 -10.29 1.49 7.50
CA VAL A 21 -9.63 2.00 6.29
C VAL A 21 -10.55 2.86 5.43
N ALA A 22 -11.87 2.82 5.66
CA ALA A 22 -12.86 3.57 4.86
C ALA A 22 -12.54 5.07 4.75
N ALA A 23 -12.19 5.72 5.87
CA ALA A 23 -11.85 7.15 5.87
C ALA A 23 -10.55 7.46 5.09
N VAL A 24 -9.63 6.50 5.03
CA VAL A 24 -8.35 6.60 4.32
C VAL A 24 -8.57 6.40 2.82
N LEU A 25 -9.40 5.42 2.45
CA LEU A 25 -9.79 5.14 1.06
C LEU A 25 -10.65 6.23 0.44
N ALA A 26 -11.40 6.98 1.25
CA ALA A 26 -12.17 8.14 0.78
C ALA A 26 -11.28 9.34 0.40
N GLN A 27 -9.99 9.32 0.72
CA GLN A 27 -9.07 10.38 0.31
C GLN A 27 -8.58 10.14 -1.12
N GLU A 28 -8.65 11.18 -1.96
CA GLU A 28 -8.27 11.08 -3.38
C GLU A 28 -6.78 10.84 -3.61
N GLN A 29 -5.92 11.13 -2.62
CA GLN A 29 -4.49 10.97 -2.72
C GLN A 29 -3.88 10.57 -1.39
N LEU A 30 -3.32 9.37 -1.33
CA LEU A 30 -2.43 8.97 -0.25
C LEU A 30 -0.99 9.37 -0.58
N PHE A 31 -0.28 9.69 0.50
CA PHE A 31 1.06 10.27 0.55
C PHE A 31 2.06 9.74 -0.50
N CYS A 32 3.04 10.56 -0.89
CA CYS A 32 4.20 10.09 -1.65
C CYS A 32 5.03 9.14 -0.79
N ALA A 33 5.00 7.86 -1.11
CA ALA A 33 5.77 6.84 -0.43
C ALA A 33 7.28 6.88 -0.71
N GLY A 34 7.76 7.85 -1.49
CA GLY A 34 9.19 8.10 -1.71
C GLY A 34 9.96 8.53 -0.45
N ARG A 35 9.27 8.63 0.69
CA ARG A 35 9.87 8.80 2.02
C ARG A 35 9.94 7.50 2.83
N VAL A 36 9.40 6.39 2.34
CA VAL A 36 9.29 5.11 3.06
C VAL A 36 10.22 4.08 2.40
N LYS A 37 11.21 3.58 3.15
CA LYS A 37 12.10 2.52 2.62
C LYS A 37 11.40 1.17 2.56
N ASN A 38 10.68 0.81 3.62
CA ASN A 38 10.02 -0.48 3.75
C ASN A 38 8.52 -0.31 4.07
N MET A 39 7.65 -0.94 3.30
CA MET A 39 6.21 -0.87 3.49
C MET A 39 5.62 -2.25 3.77
N VAL A 40 4.78 -2.34 4.81
CA VAL A 40 4.06 -3.56 5.16
C VAL A 40 2.57 -3.25 5.28
N LEU A 41 1.74 -3.89 4.46
CA LEU A 41 0.28 -3.79 4.49
C LEU A 41 -0.33 -5.14 4.86
N LYS A 42 -1.23 -5.13 5.84
CA LYS A 42 -1.94 -6.32 6.31
C LYS A 42 -3.45 -6.13 6.28
N ASP A 43 -4.14 -7.19 5.86
CA ASP A 43 -5.60 -7.31 5.84
C ASP A 43 -6.26 -6.14 5.10
N TYR A 44 -7.26 -5.44 5.67
CA TYR A 44 -7.99 -4.40 4.95
C TYR A 44 -7.13 -3.21 4.49
N THR A 45 -5.92 -3.05 5.04
CA THR A 45 -4.99 -2.01 4.56
C THR A 45 -4.43 -2.29 3.17
N VAL A 46 -4.54 -3.52 2.65
CA VAL A 46 -4.16 -3.83 1.27
C VAL A 46 -4.95 -2.99 0.26
N ASN A 47 -6.18 -2.59 0.59
CA ASN A 47 -7.01 -1.75 -0.28
C ASN A 47 -6.44 -0.34 -0.50
N ILE A 48 -5.50 0.12 0.33
CA ILE A 48 -4.86 1.42 0.13
C ILE A 48 -3.80 1.36 -0.97
N LEU A 49 -3.35 0.17 -1.36
CA LEU A 49 -2.24 -0.03 -2.27
C LEU A 49 -2.43 0.67 -3.63
N PRO A 50 -3.61 0.59 -4.30
CA PRO A 50 -3.86 1.34 -5.52
C PRO A 50 -3.84 2.86 -5.31
N MET A 51 -4.20 3.34 -4.11
CA MET A 51 -4.29 4.76 -3.77
C MET A 51 -2.93 5.41 -3.48
N LEU A 52 -1.87 4.62 -3.34
CA LEU A 52 -0.52 5.12 -3.19
C LEU A 52 -0.07 5.78 -4.49
N ARG A 53 0.09 7.10 -4.48
CA ARG A 53 0.64 7.85 -5.62
C ARG A 53 2.16 7.70 -5.63
N ILE A 54 2.60 6.58 -6.19
CA ILE A 54 4.01 6.29 -6.40
C ILE A 54 4.38 7.04 -7.69
N HIS A 55 4.96 8.23 -7.51
CA HIS A 55 5.62 8.94 -8.61
C HIS A 55 6.69 8.02 -9.24
N LYS A 56 7.14 8.29 -10.46
CA LYS A 56 8.26 7.52 -11.07
C LYS A 56 9.51 7.44 -10.17
N ASP A 57 9.64 8.40 -9.26
CA ASP A 57 10.77 8.55 -8.34
C ASP A 57 10.51 7.92 -6.95
N CYS A 58 9.44 7.15 -6.82
CA CYS A 58 9.07 6.51 -5.57
C CYS A 58 9.69 5.11 -5.55
N GLU A 59 10.68 4.93 -4.69
CA GLU A 59 11.50 3.74 -4.57
C GLU A 59 11.33 3.09 -3.19
N PHE A 60 11.10 1.79 -3.17
CA PHE A 60 11.04 0.97 -1.97
C PHE A 60 12.18 -0.04 -1.96
N GLU A 61 12.81 -0.21 -0.81
CA GLU A 61 13.67 -1.36 -0.55
C GLU A 61 12.83 -2.64 -0.44
N SER A 62 11.70 -2.59 0.29
CA SER A 62 10.78 -3.72 0.37
C SER A 62 9.30 -3.33 0.47
N LEU A 63 8.46 -4.11 -0.21
CA LEU A 63 7.01 -4.08 -0.07
C LEU A 63 6.51 -5.47 0.34
N VAL A 64 5.84 -5.54 1.49
CA VAL A 64 5.19 -6.76 1.99
C VAL A 64 3.69 -6.52 2.06
N VAL A 65 2.91 -7.39 1.43
CA VAL A 65 1.45 -7.31 1.42
C VAL A 65 0.90 -8.67 1.81
N ALA A 66 0.06 -8.72 2.84
CA ALA A 66 -0.58 -9.95 3.31
C ALA A 66 -2.07 -9.71 3.50
N ALA A 67 -2.91 -10.57 2.94
CA ALA A 67 -4.35 -10.50 3.11
C ALA A 67 -4.87 -11.87 3.52
N SER A 68 -5.25 -12.01 4.79
CA SER A 68 -5.62 -13.33 5.32
C SER A 68 -6.98 -13.87 4.83
N LYS A 69 -7.78 -13.03 4.18
CA LYS A 69 -9.10 -13.38 3.66
C LYS A 69 -9.37 -12.67 2.34
N GLU A 70 -10.24 -13.27 1.53
CA GLU A 70 -10.70 -12.67 0.26
C GLU A 70 -11.38 -11.31 0.48
N GLU A 71 -12.15 -11.15 1.57
CA GLU A 71 -12.82 -9.88 1.93
C GLU A 71 -11.85 -8.69 2.08
N HIS A 72 -10.57 -8.95 2.38
CA HIS A 72 -9.57 -7.90 2.58
C HIS A 72 -9.12 -7.22 1.29
N ILE A 73 -9.39 -7.80 0.12
CA ILE A 73 -8.94 -7.29 -1.18
C ILE A 73 -10.08 -6.91 -2.13
N THR A 74 -11.32 -7.02 -1.68
CA THR A 74 -12.52 -6.80 -2.50
C THR A 74 -12.53 -5.40 -3.12
N GLU A 75 -12.24 -4.37 -2.32
CA GLU A 75 -12.19 -2.99 -2.78
C GLU A 75 -10.97 -2.72 -3.68
N MET A 76 -9.83 -3.34 -3.36
CA MET A 76 -8.66 -3.29 -4.23
C MET A 76 -8.99 -3.83 -5.63
N LEU A 77 -9.75 -4.91 -5.75
CA LEU A 77 -10.11 -5.51 -7.03
C LEU A 77 -11.25 -4.77 -7.76
N SER A 78 -12.11 -4.06 -7.04
CA SER A 78 -13.25 -3.32 -7.62
C SER A 78 -12.84 -2.01 -8.28
N GLN A 79 -11.77 -1.36 -7.78
CA GLN A 79 -11.31 -0.08 -8.29
C GLN A 79 -10.60 -0.22 -9.65
N ASP A 80 -10.83 0.70 -10.59
CA ASP A 80 -10.14 0.72 -11.91
C ASP A 80 -8.74 1.36 -11.85
N GLN A 81 -8.29 1.77 -10.66
CA GLN A 81 -6.98 2.38 -10.47
C GLN A 81 -5.88 1.33 -10.52
N LYS A 82 -5.04 1.41 -11.56
CA LYS A 82 -3.83 0.60 -11.68
C LYS A 82 -2.84 0.93 -10.58
N PHE A 83 -2.31 -0.10 -9.96
CA PHE A 83 -1.23 0.02 -8.99
C PHE A 83 0.11 0.04 -9.71
N CYS A 84 0.95 1.02 -9.39
CA CYS A 84 2.35 1.08 -9.84
C CYS A 84 3.24 1.07 -8.59
N VAL A 85 4.00 0.00 -8.34
CA VAL A 85 4.93 -0.06 -7.18
C VAL A 85 6.11 0.90 -7.34
N GLY A 86 6.38 1.40 -8.55
CA GLY A 86 7.59 2.17 -8.83
C GLY A 86 8.79 1.23 -8.84
N GLY A 87 9.94 1.70 -8.34
CA GLY A 87 11.10 0.84 -8.12
C GLY A 87 10.95 0.08 -6.81
N VAL A 88 10.92 -1.26 -6.84
CA VAL A 88 10.93 -2.09 -5.63
C VAL A 88 12.04 -3.13 -5.73
N ASN A 89 12.92 -3.20 -4.72
CA ASN A 89 14.01 -4.17 -4.71
C ASN A 89 13.52 -5.57 -4.32
N GLY A 90 12.56 -5.66 -3.39
CA GLY A 90 11.92 -6.93 -3.02
C GLY A 90 10.43 -6.78 -2.74
N MET A 91 9.62 -7.69 -3.27
CA MET A 91 8.17 -7.71 -3.06
C MET A 91 7.75 -9.09 -2.53
N VAL A 92 7.00 -9.09 -1.43
CA VAL A 92 6.43 -10.30 -0.81
C VAL A 92 4.91 -10.16 -0.80
N LEU A 93 4.23 -11.16 -1.33
CA LEU A 93 2.78 -11.26 -1.36
C LEU A 93 2.36 -12.56 -0.70
N GLU A 94 1.53 -12.45 0.33
CA GLU A 94 1.05 -13.60 1.11
C GLU A 94 -0.47 -13.77 0.98
N GLU A 95 -0.90 -15.03 0.91
CA GLU A 95 -2.32 -15.42 0.89
C GLU A 95 -3.11 -14.74 -0.24
N TYR A 96 -4.20 -14.03 0.06
CA TYR A 96 -5.02 -13.37 -0.96
C TYR A 96 -4.32 -12.13 -1.56
N ALA A 97 -3.19 -11.67 -1.02
CA ALA A 97 -2.48 -10.53 -1.60
C ALA A 97 -1.89 -10.84 -3.00
N VAL A 98 -1.75 -12.11 -3.38
CA VAL A 98 -1.28 -12.50 -4.73
C VAL A 98 -2.19 -12.00 -5.85
N PHE A 99 -3.46 -11.73 -5.55
CA PHE A 99 -4.44 -11.21 -6.50
C PHE A 99 -4.19 -9.75 -6.90
N VAL A 100 -3.22 -9.07 -6.28
CA VAL A 100 -2.76 -7.73 -6.71
C VAL A 100 -2.31 -7.70 -8.18
N PHE A 101 -1.85 -8.83 -8.73
CA PHE A 101 -1.44 -8.94 -10.14
C PHE A 101 -2.59 -9.01 -11.14
N LEU A 102 -3.84 -9.15 -10.67
CA LEU A 102 -5.01 -9.10 -11.57
C LEU A 102 -5.39 -7.68 -11.97
N LYS A 103 -4.63 -6.68 -11.51
CA LYS A 103 -4.90 -5.25 -11.68
C LYS A 103 -3.98 -4.58 -12.71
#